data_AF-A0A358U1D4-F1
#
_entry.id   AF-A0A358U1D4-F1
#
_cell.length_a   1.000
_cell.length_b   1.000
_cell.length_c   1.000
_cell.angle_alpha   90.00
_cell.angle_beta   90.00
_cell.angle_gamma   90.00
#
_symmetry.space_group_name_H-M   'P 1'
#
loop_
_entity.id
_entity.type
_entity.pdbx_description
1 polymer ?
#
loop_
_entity_poly.entity_id
_entity_poly.type
_entity_poly.pdbx_seq_one_letter_code
_entity_poly.pdbx_strand_id
1 'polypeptide(L)'
;MIKRKKDQGFTLIELMIVIAVIGILAIVLVPKVGTIKTQAKGAGVDTNLRAVQGYVESKINTWNNQGATVTTVKDDIIAAYTSDPLANPYTSEAVTPVSGDLATGTPGNNALFILTDGAGSDFGTLNATNTQGTIVVTISPATPGVGTPITSIKLIPHGNDGLAIAGKTVTITP
;
A
#
# COMPACT_ATOMS: atom_id res chain seq x y z
N MET A 1 8.48 -64.90 30.52
CA MET A 1 9.57 -64.56 29.57
C MET A 1 9.11 -63.42 28.69
N ILE A 2 9.79 -62.26 28.72
CA ILE A 2 9.47 -61.10 27.88
C ILE A 2 10.38 -61.15 26.63
N LYS A 3 9.80 -61.35 25.45
CA LYS A 3 10.53 -61.28 24.17
C LYS A 3 10.88 -59.81 23.90
N ARG A 4 12.16 -59.45 23.90
CA ARG A 4 12.62 -58.16 23.38
C ARG A 4 12.50 -58.15 21.86
N LYS A 5 11.76 -57.18 21.31
CA LYS A 5 11.76 -56.92 19.86
C LYS A 5 13.14 -56.38 19.47
N LYS A 6 13.69 -56.85 18.35
CA LYS A 6 14.92 -56.29 17.77
C LYS A 6 14.55 -54.94 17.15
N ASP A 7 15.04 -53.86 17.74
CA ASP A 7 15.00 -52.54 17.12
C ASP A 7 15.94 -52.56 15.91
N GLN A 8 15.38 -52.45 14.72
CA GLN A 8 16.15 -52.34 13.48
C GLN A 8 16.70 -50.91 13.40
N GLY A 9 18.02 -50.77 13.50
CA GLY A 9 18.69 -49.48 13.35
C GLY A 9 18.70 -49.00 11.90
N PHE A 10 18.64 -47.68 11.72
CA PHE A 10 18.72 -47.02 10.42
C PHE A 10 20.10 -47.27 9.78
N THR A 11 20.13 -47.58 8.49
CA THR A 11 21.39 -47.80 7.76
C THR A 11 22.00 -46.46 7.33
N LEU A 12 23.33 -46.39 7.26
CA LEU A 12 24.02 -45.20 6.76
C LEU A 12 23.61 -44.87 5.31
N ILE A 13 23.35 -45.90 4.49
CA ILE A 13 22.94 -45.71 3.10
C ILE A 13 21.54 -45.09 3.00
N GLU A 14 20.61 -45.46 3.89
CA GLU A 14 19.29 -44.82 3.96
C GLU A 14 19.43 -43.33 4.29
N LEU A 15 20.31 -42.98 5.21
CA LEU A 15 20.58 -41.57 5.54
C LEU A 15 21.18 -40.81 4.36
N MET A 16 22.11 -41.43 3.62
CA MET A 16 22.76 -40.82 2.46
C MET A 16 21.79 -40.53 1.31
N ILE A 17 20.86 -41.44 1.04
CA ILE A 17 19.83 -41.23 0.00
C ILE A 17 18.90 -40.09 0.42
N VAL A 18 18.53 -40.01 1.70
CA VAL A 18 17.65 -38.95 2.21
C VAL A 18 18.27 -37.57 2.02
N ILE A 19 19.55 -37.38 2.38
CA ILE A 19 20.22 -36.08 2.18
C ILE A 19 20.41 -35.74 0.70
N ALA A 20 20.63 -36.75 -0.16
CA ALA A 20 20.74 -36.54 -1.60
C ALA A 20 19.42 -36.07 -2.21
N VAL A 21 18.29 -36.67 -1.81
CA VAL A 21 16.95 -36.24 -2.25
C VAL A 21 16.59 -34.86 -1.71
N ILE A 22 16.85 -34.58 -0.43
CA ILE A 22 16.62 -33.24 0.16
C ILE A 22 17.47 -32.18 -0.56
N GLY A 23 18.72 -32.49 -0.91
CA GLY A 23 19.60 -31.58 -1.66
C GLY A 23 19.07 -31.20 -3.04
N ILE A 24 18.55 -32.18 -3.79
CA ILE A 24 17.92 -31.94 -5.10
C ILE A 24 16.67 -31.08 -4.97
N LEU A 25 15.80 -31.39 -4.00
CA LEU A 25 14.57 -30.61 -3.77
C LEU A 25 14.87 -29.16 -3.36
N ALA A 26 15.86 -28.95 -2.48
CA ALA A 26 16.23 -27.63 -2.00
C ALA A 26 16.64 -26.68 -3.15
N ILE A 27 17.40 -27.17 -4.14
CA ILE A 27 17.86 -26.35 -5.28
C ILE A 27 16.68 -25.81 -6.11
N VAL A 28 15.63 -26.62 -6.32
CA VAL A 28 14.46 -26.23 -7.12
C VAL A 28 13.55 -25.25 -6.37
N LEU A 29 13.55 -25.30 -5.04
CA LEU A 29 12.66 -24.51 -4.18
C LEU A 29 13.14 -23.07 -3.92
N VAL A 30 14.46 -22.82 -3.92
CA VAL A 30 15.03 -21.51 -3.56
C VAL A 30 14.67 -20.34 -4.51
N PRO A 31 14.68 -20.46 -5.86
CA PRO A 31 14.65 -19.28 -6.73
C PRO A 31 13.31 -18.52 -6.77
N LYS A 32 12.21 -19.05 -6.21
CA LYS A 32 10.86 -18.46 -6.38
C LYS A 32 10.38 -17.55 -5.25
N VAL A 33 11.06 -17.53 -4.11
CA VAL A 33 10.57 -16.82 -2.92
C VAL A 33 10.58 -15.29 -3.06
N GLY A 34 11.48 -14.73 -3.87
CA GLY A 34 11.59 -13.27 -4.06
C GLY A 34 10.41 -12.68 -4.84
N THR A 35 10.08 -13.27 -5.99
CA THR A 35 9.02 -12.77 -6.88
C THR A 35 7.64 -12.85 -6.24
N ILE A 36 7.36 -13.93 -5.49
CA ILE A 36 6.07 -14.10 -4.79
C ILE A 36 5.88 -13.00 -3.75
N LYS A 37 6.93 -12.64 -3.01
CA LYS A 37 6.86 -11.54 -2.03
C LYS A 37 6.53 -10.21 -2.71
N THR A 38 7.20 -9.86 -3.81
CA THR A 38 6.94 -8.59 -4.51
C THR A 38 5.52 -8.53 -5.09
N GLN A 39 5.01 -9.65 -5.63
CA GLN A 39 3.63 -9.73 -6.11
C GLN A 39 2.62 -9.58 -4.97
N ALA A 40 2.85 -10.22 -3.83
CA ALA A 40 2.00 -10.08 -2.64
C ALA A 40 1.97 -8.63 -2.12
N LYS A 41 3.13 -7.95 -2.12
CA LYS A 41 3.20 -6.52 -1.77
C LYS A 41 2.40 -5.63 -2.72
N GLY A 42 2.49 -5.88 -4.03
CA GLY A 42 1.68 -5.18 -5.03
C GLY A 42 0.17 -5.39 -4.84
N ALA A 43 -0.25 -6.61 -4.51
CA ALA A 43 -1.64 -6.90 -4.16
C ALA A 43 -2.10 -6.19 -2.87
N GLY A 44 -1.18 -5.97 -1.92
CA GLY A 44 -1.43 -5.14 -0.75
C GLY A 44 -1.74 -3.69 -1.10
N VAL A 45 -1.01 -3.10 -2.05
CA VAL A 45 -1.28 -1.72 -2.52
C VAL A 45 -2.66 -1.64 -3.18
N ASP A 46 -3.02 -2.64 -3.98
CA ASP A 46 -4.34 -2.73 -4.59
C ASP A 46 -5.47 -2.85 -3.56
N THR A 47 -5.21 -3.55 -2.45
CA THR A 47 -6.17 -3.69 -1.35
C THR A 47 -6.37 -2.37 -0.63
N ASN A 48 -5.28 -1.67 -0.31
CA ASN A 48 -5.33 -0.34 0.28
C ASN A 48 -6.04 0.65 -0.67
N LEU A 49 -5.79 0.57 -1.98
CA LEU A 49 -6.43 1.43 -2.98
C LEU A 49 -7.94 1.26 -2.97
N ARG A 50 -8.42 0.01 -2.97
CA ARG A 50 -9.86 -0.31 -2.91
C ARG A 50 -10.48 0.17 -1.60
N ALA A 51 -9.77 0.07 -0.48
CA ALA A 51 -10.25 0.57 0.80
C ALA A 51 -10.47 2.09 0.76
N VAL A 52 -9.47 2.84 0.27
CA VAL A 52 -9.54 4.30 0.12
C VAL A 52 -10.59 4.70 -0.90
N GLN A 53 -10.65 4.02 -2.04
CA GLN A 53 -11.65 4.24 -3.08
C GLN A 53 -13.07 4.05 -2.54
N GLY A 54 -13.35 2.93 -1.86
CA GLY A 54 -14.67 2.67 -1.29
C GLY A 54 -15.09 3.71 -0.24
N TYR A 55 -14.14 4.18 0.58
CA TYR A 55 -14.41 5.26 1.53
C TYR A 55 -14.76 6.59 0.82
N VAL A 56 -13.94 6.98 -0.17
CA VAL A 56 -14.15 8.22 -0.91
C VAL A 56 -15.46 8.19 -1.71
N GLU A 57 -15.76 7.10 -2.41
CA GLU A 57 -17.01 6.92 -3.16
C GLU A 57 -18.25 6.97 -2.24
N SER A 58 -18.14 6.43 -1.01
CA SER A 58 -19.22 6.50 -0.02
C SER A 58 -19.52 7.94 0.42
N LYS A 59 -18.51 8.81 0.45
CA LYS A 59 -18.61 10.18 0.98
C LYS A 59 -18.72 11.27 -0.07
N ILE A 60 -18.33 11.03 -1.32
CA ILE A 60 -18.23 12.06 -2.37
C ILE A 60 -19.53 12.85 -2.57
N ASN A 61 -20.68 12.16 -2.64
CA ASN A 61 -21.99 12.80 -2.78
C ASN A 61 -22.36 13.63 -1.54
N THR A 62 -21.99 13.15 -0.35
CA THR A 62 -22.25 13.85 0.91
C THR A 62 -21.43 15.13 0.99
N TRP A 63 -20.15 15.07 0.62
CA TRP A 63 -19.27 16.23 0.55
C TRP A 63 -19.75 17.25 -0.48
N ASN A 64 -20.17 16.80 -1.66
CA ASN A 64 -20.70 17.69 -2.70
C ASN A 64 -21.99 18.41 -2.27
N ASN A 65 -22.94 17.68 -1.70
CA ASN A 65 -24.19 18.27 -1.20
C ASN A 65 -23.98 19.28 -0.06
N GLN A 66 -22.89 19.14 0.70
CA GLN A 66 -22.51 20.07 1.76
C GLN A 66 -21.65 21.24 1.27
N GLY A 67 -21.26 21.26 -0.02
CA GLY A 67 -20.28 22.22 -0.52
C GLY A 67 -18.94 22.09 0.20
N ALA A 68 -18.54 20.88 0.57
CA ALA A 68 -17.36 20.64 1.39
C ALA A 68 -16.09 21.13 0.67
N THR A 69 -15.22 21.75 1.46
CA THR A 69 -13.95 22.28 0.99
C THR A 69 -12.88 21.20 0.98
N VAL A 70 -11.77 21.46 0.29
CA VAL A 70 -10.59 20.60 0.28
C VAL A 70 -10.11 20.27 1.70
N THR A 71 -10.13 21.24 2.62
CA THR A 71 -9.74 21.05 4.02
C THR A 71 -10.63 20.05 4.73
N THR A 72 -11.95 20.20 4.62
CA THR A 72 -12.93 19.30 5.25
C THR A 72 -12.77 17.87 4.77
N VAL A 73 -12.64 17.69 3.46
CA VAL A 73 -12.48 16.37 2.83
C VAL A 73 -11.17 15.71 3.26
N LYS A 74 -10.07 16.48 3.29
CA LYS A 74 -8.78 16.02 3.80
C LYS A 74 -8.90 15.55 5.26
N ASP A 75 -9.49 16.36 6.14
CA ASP A 75 -9.62 16.05 7.56
C ASP A 75 -10.48 14.79 7.79
N ASP A 76 -11.56 14.61 7.03
CA ASP A 76 -12.40 13.42 7.09
C ASP A 76 -11.64 12.14 6.68
N ILE A 77 -10.86 12.20 5.60
CA ILE A 77 -10.05 11.06 5.14
C ILE A 77 -8.94 10.74 6.16
N ILE A 78 -8.28 11.75 6.74
CA ILE A 78 -7.29 11.53 7.81
C ILE A 78 -7.95 10.86 9.01
N ALA A 79 -9.09 11.37 9.46
CA ALA A 79 -9.79 10.84 10.61
C ALA A 79 -10.18 9.37 10.41
N ALA A 80 -10.66 9.01 9.22
CA ALA A 80 -11.06 7.63 8.89
C ALA A 80 -9.94 6.60 9.07
N TYR A 81 -8.71 6.97 8.71
CA TYR A 81 -7.55 6.08 8.76
C TYR A 81 -6.59 6.38 9.93
N THR A 82 -6.99 7.26 10.86
CA THR A 82 -6.23 7.46 12.10
C THR A 82 -6.53 6.36 13.12
N SER A 83 -7.79 5.93 13.22
CA SER A 83 -8.21 4.84 14.13
C SER A 83 -7.93 3.45 13.57
N ASP A 84 -7.88 3.31 12.25
CA ASP A 84 -7.57 2.06 11.54
C ASP A 84 -6.56 2.33 10.42
N PRO A 85 -5.26 2.50 10.77
CA PRO A 85 -4.24 2.88 9.81
C PRO A 85 -3.95 1.75 8.83
N LEU A 86 -3.84 2.11 7.56
CA LEU A 86 -3.43 1.20 6.50
C LEU A 86 -1.93 0.88 6.65
N ALA A 87 -1.59 -0.40 6.54
CA ALA A 87 -0.20 -0.85 6.52
C ALA A 87 0.40 -0.67 5.12
N ASN A 88 1.60 -0.11 5.04
CA ASN A 88 2.32 -0.04 3.77
C ASN A 88 2.90 -1.45 3.48
N PRO A 89 2.55 -2.09 2.35
CA PRO A 89 2.99 -3.46 2.07
C PRO A 89 4.51 -3.62 1.92
N TYR A 90 5.23 -2.53 1.67
CA TYR A 90 6.67 -2.57 1.44
C TYR A 90 7.52 -2.36 2.68
N THR A 91 7.05 -1.53 3.62
CA THR A 91 7.69 -1.27 4.92
C THR A 91 7.05 -2.08 6.06
N SER A 92 5.86 -2.64 5.85
CA SER A 92 5.04 -3.40 6.82
C SER A 92 4.64 -2.64 8.08
N GLU A 93 4.72 -1.32 8.06
CA GLU A 93 4.31 -0.46 9.17
C GLU A 93 2.92 0.12 8.89
N ALA A 94 2.03 0.04 9.90
CA ALA A 94 0.77 0.76 9.89
C ALA A 94 1.00 2.15 10.50
N VAL A 95 0.99 3.17 9.65
CA VAL A 95 1.25 4.54 10.05
C VAL A 95 0.05 5.40 9.67
N THR A 96 -0.34 6.31 10.56
CA THR A 96 -1.45 7.23 10.30
C THR A 96 -1.24 8.01 9.02
N PRO A 97 -2.31 8.39 8.29
CA PRO A 97 -2.19 9.21 7.10
C PRO A 97 -1.44 10.50 7.41
N VAL A 98 -0.65 10.95 6.44
CA VAL A 98 0.01 12.25 6.49
C VAL A 98 -0.59 13.14 5.42
N SER A 99 -0.71 14.43 5.72
CA SER A 99 -0.99 15.48 4.75
C SER A 99 0.09 16.55 4.83
N GLY A 100 0.43 17.15 3.69
CA GLY A 100 1.45 18.20 3.63
C GLY A 100 2.01 18.38 2.23
N ASP A 101 2.80 19.43 2.07
CA ASP A 101 3.53 19.70 0.83
C ASP A 101 4.68 18.68 0.68
N LEU A 102 4.75 18.06 -0.49
CA LEU A 102 5.69 16.98 -0.84
C LEU A 102 7.17 17.42 -0.73
N ALA A 103 7.46 18.73 -0.75
CA ALA A 103 8.80 19.27 -0.55
C ALA A 103 9.33 19.15 0.91
N THR A 104 8.44 18.94 1.88
CA THR A 104 8.79 18.83 3.31
C THR A 104 8.21 17.59 3.99
N GLY A 105 7.19 16.98 3.38
CA GLY A 105 6.56 15.74 3.84
C GLY A 105 7.04 14.56 3.01
N THR A 106 8.03 13.84 3.51
CA THR A 106 8.41 12.54 2.98
C THR A 106 7.28 11.54 3.29
N PRO A 107 6.62 10.91 2.31
CA PRO A 107 5.61 9.86 2.55
C PRO A 107 6.24 8.55 3.04
N GLY A 108 7.16 8.60 4.01
CA GLY A 108 8.10 7.52 4.37
C GLY A 108 7.49 6.13 4.45
N ASN A 109 6.98 5.75 5.63
CA ASN A 109 6.39 4.42 5.85
C ASN A 109 4.87 4.39 5.63
N ASN A 110 4.26 5.52 5.26
CA ASN A 110 2.82 5.70 5.23
C ASN A 110 2.19 5.05 4.00
N ALA A 111 1.09 4.32 4.21
CA ALA A 111 0.29 3.77 3.11
C ALA A 111 -0.60 4.81 2.44
N LEU A 112 -0.89 5.93 3.12
CA LEU A 112 -1.77 7.00 2.64
C LEU A 112 -1.11 8.37 2.82
N PHE A 113 -1.08 9.14 1.74
CA PHE A 113 -0.58 10.51 1.73
C PHE A 113 -1.57 11.43 1.00
N ILE A 114 -1.94 12.54 1.62
CA ILE A 114 -3.01 13.41 1.12
C ILE A 114 -2.42 14.76 0.71
N LEU A 115 -2.68 15.13 -0.54
CA LEU A 115 -2.32 16.39 -1.17
C LEU A 115 -3.57 17.23 -1.41
N THR A 116 -3.48 18.51 -1.07
CA THR A 116 -4.57 19.48 -1.21
C THR A 116 -4.17 20.56 -2.20
N ASP A 117 -4.81 20.62 -3.37
CA ASP A 117 -4.55 21.68 -4.34
C ASP A 117 -5.29 22.95 -3.90
N GLY A 118 -4.61 23.84 -3.18
CA GLY A 118 -5.15 25.14 -2.76
C GLY A 118 -4.44 26.35 -3.39
N ALA A 119 -3.21 26.16 -3.88
CA ALA A 119 -2.40 27.16 -4.54
C ALA A 119 -1.34 26.43 -5.37
N GLY A 120 -1.10 26.86 -6.62
CA GLY A 120 -0.21 26.22 -7.58
C GLY A 120 1.27 26.15 -7.18
N SER A 121 1.60 25.31 -6.20
CA SER A 121 2.97 24.95 -5.81
C SER A 121 3.19 23.44 -5.61
N ASP A 122 2.18 22.59 -5.78
CA ASP A 122 2.32 21.16 -5.46
C ASP A 122 2.79 20.33 -6.67
N PHE A 123 3.91 20.72 -7.26
CA PHE A 123 4.59 19.92 -8.28
C PHE A 123 6.10 19.89 -8.03
N GLY A 124 6.51 19.21 -6.97
CA GLY A 124 7.84 18.61 -6.89
C GLY A 124 7.78 17.20 -7.47
N THR A 125 8.73 16.84 -8.34
CA THR A 125 8.89 15.49 -8.89
C THR A 125 8.75 14.44 -7.79
N LEU A 126 7.75 13.54 -7.91
CA LEU A 126 7.65 12.34 -7.08
C LEU A 126 9.00 11.61 -7.15
N ASN A 127 9.77 11.63 -6.05
CA ASN A 127 11.03 10.92 -6.03
C ASN A 127 10.77 9.47 -5.59
N ALA A 128 11.16 8.54 -6.45
CA ALA A 128 11.02 7.09 -6.38
C ALA A 128 11.38 6.44 -5.02
N THR A 129 12.11 7.13 -4.15
CA THR A 129 12.60 6.60 -2.88
C THR A 129 11.61 6.69 -1.71
N ASN A 130 10.57 7.54 -1.77
CA ASN A 130 9.76 7.87 -0.58
C ASN A 130 8.24 7.74 -0.76
N THR A 131 7.77 7.23 -1.90
CA THR A 131 6.35 6.98 -2.20
C THR A 131 6.07 5.47 -2.36
N GLN A 132 7.04 4.62 -2.03
CA GLN A 132 6.95 3.18 -2.23
C GLN A 132 5.73 2.61 -1.49
N GLY A 133 4.78 2.02 -2.21
CA GLY A 133 3.59 1.43 -1.60
C GLY A 133 2.55 2.40 -1.06
N THR A 134 2.71 3.70 -1.34
CA THR A 134 1.81 4.76 -0.88
C THR A 134 0.69 5.02 -1.89
N ILE A 135 -0.50 5.30 -1.40
CA ILE A 135 -1.60 5.88 -2.18
C ILE A 135 -1.58 7.38 -1.96
N VAL A 136 -1.34 8.12 -3.02
CA VAL A 136 -1.43 9.57 -3.00
C VAL A 136 -2.85 9.97 -3.36
N VAL A 137 -3.51 10.68 -2.46
CA VAL A 137 -4.85 11.25 -2.65
C VAL A 137 -4.68 12.72 -2.99
N THR A 138 -5.13 13.13 -4.18
CA THR A 138 -5.16 14.53 -4.58
C THR A 138 -6.60 15.02 -4.59
N ILE A 139 -6.89 16.08 -3.85
CA ILE A 139 -8.21 16.68 -3.77
C ILE A 139 -8.16 18.03 -4.53
N SER A 140 -8.98 18.16 -5.58
CA SER A 140 -9.00 19.35 -6.44
C SER A 140 -10.27 20.17 -6.25
N PRO A 141 -10.15 21.49 -5.99
CA PRO A 141 -11.29 22.41 -5.93
C PRO A 141 -11.75 22.88 -7.33
N ALA A 142 -12.94 23.49 -7.39
CA ALA A 142 -13.49 24.10 -8.61
C ALA A 142 -12.67 25.32 -9.10
N THR A 143 -12.08 26.07 -8.17
CA THR A 143 -11.18 27.19 -8.44
C THR A 143 -10.06 27.20 -7.40
N PRO A 144 -8.79 27.49 -7.75
CA PRO A 144 -7.71 27.57 -6.78
C PRO A 144 -8.02 28.60 -5.69
N GLY A 145 -8.10 28.16 -4.44
CA GLY A 145 -8.42 29.01 -3.29
C GLY A 145 -9.03 28.25 -2.12
N VAL A 146 -8.83 28.75 -0.91
CA VAL A 146 -9.44 28.19 0.30
C VAL A 146 -10.93 28.52 0.31
N GLY A 147 -11.79 27.50 0.50
CA GLY A 147 -13.24 27.69 0.68
C GLY A 147 -14.10 27.30 -0.52
N THR A 148 -13.50 26.84 -1.61
CA THR A 148 -14.23 26.41 -2.80
C THR A 148 -14.63 24.93 -2.70
N PRO A 149 -15.82 24.54 -3.19
CA PRO A 149 -16.24 23.14 -3.24
C PRO A 149 -15.26 22.27 -4.03
N ILE A 150 -15.13 21.01 -3.63
CA ILE A 150 -14.37 20.01 -4.38
C ILE A 150 -15.01 19.69 -5.74
N THR A 151 -14.19 19.33 -6.73
CA THR A 151 -14.63 18.89 -8.07
C THR A 151 -14.19 17.47 -8.39
N SER A 152 -13.00 17.07 -7.92
CA SER A 152 -12.51 15.72 -8.14
C SER A 152 -11.55 15.28 -7.04
N ILE A 153 -11.55 13.99 -6.75
CA ILE A 153 -10.56 13.33 -5.90
C ILE A 153 -9.85 12.28 -6.75
N LYS A 154 -8.53 12.34 -6.80
CA LYS A 154 -7.70 11.42 -7.57
C LYS A 154 -6.88 10.55 -6.61
N LEU A 155 -6.90 9.25 -6.83
CA LEU A 155 -6.13 8.25 -6.09
C LEU A 155 -5.03 7.72 -7.00
N ILE A 156 -3.78 7.86 -6.56
CA ILE A 156 -2.60 7.48 -7.33
C ILE A 156 -1.80 6.46 -6.51
N PRO A 157 -1.96 5.15 -6.76
CA PRO A 157 -1.16 4.13 -6.10
C PRO A 157 0.26 4.11 -6.65
N HIS A 158 1.25 3.88 -5.78
CA HIS A 158 2.66 3.81 -6.14
C HIS A 158 3.24 2.41 -5.90
N GLY A 159 4.11 1.98 -6.82
CA GLY A 159 4.73 0.66 -6.81
C GLY A 159 5.97 0.56 -5.92
N ASN A 160 6.71 -0.54 -6.09
CA ASN A 160 8.00 -0.77 -5.43
C ASN A 160 9.07 0.26 -5.83
N ASP A 161 8.96 0.82 -7.01
CA ASP A 161 9.84 1.85 -7.57
C ASP A 161 9.43 3.27 -7.13
N GLY A 162 8.40 3.41 -6.29
CA GLY A 162 7.85 4.70 -5.90
C GLY A 162 7.25 5.48 -7.09
N LEU A 163 7.09 4.86 -8.25
CA LEU A 163 6.41 5.45 -9.39
C LEU A 163 4.92 5.13 -9.34
N ALA A 164 4.12 6.00 -9.92
CA ALA A 164 2.70 5.76 -10.08
C ALA A 164 2.47 4.50 -10.92
N ILE A 165 1.60 3.61 -10.43
CA ILE A 165 1.30 2.38 -11.16
C ILE A 165 0.41 2.73 -12.36
N ALA A 166 0.95 2.57 -13.57
CA ALA A 166 0.27 2.89 -14.80
C ALA A 166 -1.10 2.18 -14.89
N GLY A 167 -2.14 2.94 -15.26
CA GLY A 167 -3.50 2.42 -15.44
C GLY A 167 -4.27 2.11 -14.14
N LYS A 168 -3.68 2.30 -12.96
CA LYS A 168 -4.36 2.10 -11.66
C LYS A 168 -4.78 3.39 -10.95
N THR A 169 -4.58 4.53 -11.59
CA THR A 169 -5.08 5.82 -11.10
C THR A 169 -6.60 5.85 -11.18
N VAL A 170 -7.25 6.20 -10.07
CA VAL A 170 -8.70 6.33 -9.99
C VAL A 170 -9.05 7.80 -9.81
N THR A 171 -10.00 8.30 -10.59
CA THR A 171 -10.55 9.65 -10.43
C THR A 171 -12.01 9.54 -10.08
N ILE A 172 -12.40 10.14 -8.96
CA ILE A 172 -13.74 10.14 -8.42
C ILE A 172 -14.25 11.57 -8.49
N THR A 173 -15.34 11.77 -9.19
CA THR A 173 -16.06 13.05 -9.26
C THR A 173 -17.38 12.91 -8.52
N PRO A 174 -17.87 13.97 -7.87
CA PRO A 174 -19.21 14.00 -7.34
C PRO A 174 -20.30 13.96 -8.42
#